data_AF-A0AB37HT67-F1
#
_entry.id   AF-A0AB37HT67-F1
#
_cell.length_a   1.000
_cell.length_b   1.000
_cell.length_c   1.000
_cell.angle_alpha   90.00
_cell.angle_beta   90.00
_cell.angle_gamma   90.00
#
_symmetry.space_group_name_H-M   'P 1'
#
loop_
_entity.id
_entity.type
_entity.pdbx_description
1 polymer ?
#
loop_
_entity_poly.entity_id
_entity_poly.type
_entity_poly.pdbx_seq_one_letter_code
_entity_poly.pdbx_strand_id
1 'polypeptide(L)'
;MSLNKEQRKVTSKELIEHFKASHLTEETIAEGLNVTPKDIHKALNMEAPNGLMRNRLMDFIHLVWDVRDFINKEIKAQGNEPIEYTYLKGNKVDYSFLQGRGNR
;
A
#
# COMPACT_ATOMS: atom_id res chain seq x y z
N MET A 1 1.15 11.33 4.81
CA MET A 1 2.42 10.86 5.43
C MET A 1 3.61 11.46 4.71
N SER A 2 4.58 12.01 5.44
CA SER A 2 5.91 12.32 4.90
C SER A 2 6.92 11.29 5.41
N LEU A 3 6.80 10.03 4.95
CA LEU A 3 7.83 9.03 5.22
C LEU A 3 9.15 9.49 4.58
N ASN A 4 10.23 9.45 5.35
CA ASN A 4 11.55 9.75 4.82
C ASN A 4 12.05 8.61 3.90
N LYS A 5 13.18 8.83 3.21
CA LYS A 5 13.72 7.86 2.25
C LYS A 5 14.03 6.48 2.87
N GLU A 6 14.46 6.45 4.13
CA GLU A 6 14.80 5.21 4.84
C GLU A 6 13.54 4.46 5.29
N GLN A 7 12.56 5.17 5.83
CA GLN A 7 11.28 4.61 6.22
C GLN A 7 10.53 4.02 5.01
N ARG A 8 10.58 4.69 3.85
CA ARG A 8 10.04 4.13 2.60
C ARG A 8 10.74 2.83 2.19
N LYS A 9 12.06 2.73 2.35
CA LYS A 9 12.80 1.49 2.06
C LYS A 9 12.39 0.35 2.99
N VAL A 10 12.25 0.62 4.29
CA VAL A 10 11.80 -0.40 5.26
C VAL A 10 10.39 -0.86 4.91
N THR A 11 9.47 0.10 4.71
CA THR A 11 8.07 -0.19 4.36
C THR A 11 7.95 -0.99 3.05
N SER A 12 8.76 -0.65 2.04
CA SER A 12 8.78 -1.38 0.77
C SER A 12 9.26 -2.82 0.94
N LYS A 13 10.33 -3.04 1.72
CA LYS A 13 10.81 -4.40 2.01
C LYS A 13 9.74 -5.23 2.68
N GLU A 14 9.09 -4.68 3.70
CA GLU A 14 7.98 -5.33 4.39
C GLU A 14 6.87 -5.68 3.38
N LEU A 15 6.37 -4.71 2.60
CA LEU A 15 5.34 -4.95 1.58
C LEU A 15 5.70 -6.07 0.61
N ILE A 16 6.95 -6.12 0.14
CA ILE A 16 7.44 -7.16 -0.78
C ILE A 16 7.52 -8.53 -0.08
N GLU A 17 7.96 -8.58 1.17
CA GLU A 17 8.00 -9.82 1.96
C GLU A 17 6.59 -10.39 2.17
N HIS A 18 5.65 -9.52 2.54
CA HIS A 18 4.23 -9.87 2.67
C HIS A 18 3.63 -10.35 1.34
N PHE A 19 3.92 -9.65 0.25
CA PHE A 19 3.47 -10.03 -1.08
C PHE A 19 3.97 -11.42 -1.50
N LYS A 20 5.23 -11.75 -1.16
CA LYS A 20 5.78 -13.10 -1.38
C LYS A 20 5.09 -14.14 -0.50
N ALA A 21 4.81 -13.81 0.75
CA ALA A 21 4.13 -14.70 1.69
C ALA A 21 2.66 -14.96 1.31
N SER A 22 1.99 -14.00 0.68
CA SER A 22 0.61 -14.17 0.23
C SER A 22 0.47 -15.05 -1.02
N HIS A 23 1.57 -15.44 -1.67
CA HIS A 23 1.56 -16.19 -2.94
C HIS A 23 0.72 -15.53 -4.05
N LEU A 24 0.57 -14.20 -3.99
CA LEU A 24 -0.17 -13.41 -4.97
C LEU A 24 0.73 -12.99 -6.13
N THR A 25 0.14 -12.67 -7.26
CA THR A 25 0.83 -11.98 -8.36
C THR A 25 0.43 -10.51 -8.40
N GLU A 26 1.29 -9.67 -8.98
CA GLU A 26 0.98 -8.24 -9.15
C GLU A 26 -0.29 -8.06 -10.00
N GLU A 27 -0.56 -9.00 -10.93
CA GLU A 27 -1.74 -9.05 -11.78
C GLU A 27 -3.01 -9.30 -10.98
N THR A 28 -3.03 -10.28 -10.07
CA THR A 28 -4.20 -10.57 -9.24
C THR A 28 -4.57 -9.39 -8.35
N ILE A 29 -3.58 -8.70 -7.78
CA ILE A 29 -3.82 -7.50 -6.97
C ILE A 29 -4.31 -6.36 -7.86
N ALA A 30 -3.72 -6.19 -9.04
CA ALA A 30 -4.12 -5.16 -10.00
C ALA A 30 -5.57 -5.33 -10.45
N GLU A 31 -5.99 -6.56 -10.76
CA GLU A 31 -7.37 -6.90 -11.08
C GLU A 31 -8.31 -6.64 -9.89
N GLY A 32 -7.93 -7.08 -8.69
CA GLY A 32 -8.71 -6.90 -7.47
C GLY A 32 -8.91 -5.43 -7.07
N LEU A 33 -7.96 -4.57 -7.41
CA LEU A 33 -8.00 -3.12 -7.12
C LEU A 33 -8.40 -2.28 -8.34
N ASN A 34 -8.67 -2.90 -9.50
CA ASN A 34 -8.95 -2.23 -10.77
C ASN A 34 -7.90 -1.17 -11.16
N VAL A 35 -6.62 -1.54 -11.03
CA VAL A 35 -5.46 -0.72 -11.38
C VAL A 35 -4.53 -1.49 -12.31
N THR A 36 -3.40 -0.90 -12.71
CA THR A 36 -2.41 -1.61 -13.53
C THR A 36 -1.37 -2.33 -12.68
N PRO A 37 -0.84 -3.49 -13.13
CA PRO A 37 0.27 -4.17 -12.45
C PRO A 37 1.49 -3.25 -12.22
N LYS A 38 1.71 -2.32 -13.15
CA LYS A 38 2.77 -1.30 -13.02
C LYS A 38 2.56 -0.39 -11.82
N ASP A 39 1.32 -0.06 -11.47
CA ASP A 39 1.02 0.78 -10.32
C ASP A 39 1.13 -0.01 -9.01
N ILE A 40 0.80 -1.32 -9.04
CA ILE A 40 1.11 -2.25 -7.93
C ILE A 40 2.61 -2.32 -7.69
N HIS A 41 3.40 -2.51 -8.74
CA HIS A 41 4.85 -2.55 -8.65
C HIS A 41 5.42 -1.27 -8.01
N LYS A 42 4.94 -0.09 -8.42
CA LYS A 42 5.36 1.18 -7.80
C LYS A 42 4.94 1.26 -6.33
N ALA A 43 3.74 0.80 -5.99
CA ALA A 43 3.24 0.79 -4.62
C ALA A 43 4.10 -0.10 -3.72
N LEU A 44 4.41 -1.33 -4.17
CA LEU A 44 5.30 -2.26 -3.47
C LEU A 44 6.71 -1.68 -3.29
N ASN A 45 7.24 -0.98 -4.30
CA ASN A 45 8.56 -0.33 -4.22
C ASN A 45 8.54 1.03 -3.53
N MET A 46 7.38 1.51 -3.06
CA MET A 46 7.20 2.86 -2.51
C MET A 46 7.71 3.98 -3.44
N GLU A 47 7.62 3.75 -4.75
CA GLU A 47 8.01 4.68 -5.82
C GLU A 47 6.91 5.72 -6.03
N ALA A 48 6.86 6.69 -5.11
CA ALA A 48 5.95 7.82 -5.24
C ALA A 48 6.20 8.58 -6.55
N PRO A 49 5.14 9.03 -7.25
CA PRO A 49 5.31 9.79 -8.48
C PRO A 49 6.08 11.09 -8.21
N ASN A 50 7.22 11.25 -8.87
CA ASN A 50 7.97 12.51 -8.89
C ASN A 50 7.20 13.53 -9.73
N GLY A 51 6.27 14.26 -9.12
CA GLY A 51 5.49 15.26 -9.85
C GLY A 51 4.80 16.25 -8.94
N LEU A 52 4.84 17.51 -9.35
CA LEU A 52 4.26 18.71 -8.73
C LEU A 52 2.72 18.65 -8.46
N MET A 53 2.07 17.51 -8.67
CA MET A 53 0.63 17.33 -8.51
C MET A 53 0.32 16.60 -7.20
N ARG A 54 -0.05 17.37 -6.18
CA ARG A 54 -0.48 16.88 -4.85
C ARG A 54 -1.55 15.79 -4.91
N ASN A 55 -2.45 15.84 -5.89
CA ASN A 55 -3.51 14.86 -6.08
C ASN A 55 -2.96 13.46 -6.41
N ARG A 56 -1.94 13.36 -7.29
CA ARG A 56 -1.31 12.09 -7.65
C ARG A 56 -0.56 11.43 -6.50
N LEU A 57 -0.04 12.24 -5.57
CA LEU A 57 0.59 11.71 -4.36
C LEU A 57 -0.44 11.11 -3.42
N MET A 58 -1.61 11.75 -3.27
CA MET A 58 -2.68 11.19 -2.43
C MET A 58 -3.21 9.88 -3.00
N ASP A 59 -3.49 9.83 -4.31
CA ASP A 59 -3.95 8.61 -4.98
C ASP A 59 -2.91 7.47 -4.83
N PHE A 60 -1.62 7.79 -4.94
CA PHE A 60 -0.54 6.83 -4.69
C PHE A 60 -0.53 6.33 -3.25
N ILE A 61 -0.70 7.22 -2.26
CA ILE A 61 -0.75 6.80 -0.87
C ILE A 61 -1.97 5.89 -0.65
N HIS A 62 -3.15 6.25 -1.16
CA HIS A 62 -4.33 5.38 -1.06
C HIS A 62 -4.08 4.01 -1.68
N LEU A 63 -3.44 3.95 -2.85
CA LEU A 63 -3.08 2.69 -3.50
C LEU A 63 -2.16 1.83 -2.63
N VAL A 64 -1.13 2.41 -1.99
CA VAL A 64 -0.25 1.66 -1.08
C VAL A 64 -1.04 1.04 0.07
N TRP A 65 -2.00 1.77 0.63
CA TRP A 65 -2.90 1.26 1.68
C TRP A 65 -3.80 0.15 1.15
N ASP A 66 -4.37 0.31 -0.04
CA ASP A 66 -5.26 -0.69 -0.64
C ASP A 66 -4.50 -1.98 -0.97
N VAL A 67 -3.26 -1.88 -1.48
CA VAL A 67 -2.38 -3.04 -1.71
C VAL A 67 -2.04 -3.75 -0.41
N ARG A 68 -1.67 -3.01 0.64
CA ARG A 68 -1.38 -3.56 1.96
C ARG A 68 -2.58 -4.31 2.52
N ASP A 69 -3.77 -3.70 2.46
CA ASP A 69 -4.99 -4.29 3.00
C ASP A 69 -5.42 -5.52 2.20
N PHE A 70 -5.24 -5.51 0.88
CA PHE A 70 -5.48 -6.67 0.01
C PHE A 70 -4.56 -7.83 0.38
N ILE A 71 -3.25 -7.59 0.46
CA ILE A 71 -2.26 -8.62 0.84
C ILE A 71 -2.57 -9.18 2.23
N ASN A 72 -2.85 -8.31 3.21
CA ASN A 72 -3.20 -8.74 4.57
C ASN A 72 -4.47 -9.59 4.60
N LYS A 73 -5.48 -9.24 3.79
CA LYS A 73 -6.72 -10.00 3.69
C LYS A 73 -6.46 -11.39 3.13
N GLU A 74 -5.63 -11.50 2.10
CA GLU A 74 -5.28 -12.79 1.49
C GLU A 74 -4.43 -13.66 2.43
N ILE A 75 -3.44 -13.08 3.12
CA ILE A 75 -2.67 -13.79 4.16
C ILE A 75 -3.61 -14.35 5.24
N LYS A 76 -4.57 -13.53 5.72
CA LYS A 76 -5.58 -13.97 6.69
C LYS A 76 -6.52 -15.04 6.13
N ALA A 77 -6.91 -14.94 4.87
CA ALA A 77 -7.75 -15.93 4.20
C ALA A 77 -7.04 -17.30 4.09
N GLN A 78 -5.71 -17.29 3.98
CA GLN A 78 -4.87 -18.50 4.02
C GLN A 78 -4.66 -19.04 5.45
N GLY A 79 -5.21 -18.39 6.47
CA GLY A 79 -5.05 -18.77 7.88
C GLY A 79 -3.75 -18.31 8.53
N ASN A 80 -2.99 -17.44 7.85
CA ASN A 80 -1.76 -16.86 8.38
C ASN A 80 -2.04 -15.47 9.00
N GLU A 81 -1.22 -15.07 9.96
CA GLU A 81 -1.26 -13.70 10.49
C GLU A 81 -0.27 -12.81 9.71
N PRO A 82 -0.71 -11.66 9.18
CA PRO A 82 0.21 -10.73 8.55
C PRO A 82 1.13 -10.13 9.62
N ILE A 83 2.44 -10.19 9.35
CA ILE A 83 3.48 -9.50 10.11
C ILE A 83 3.10 -8.01 10.30
N GLU A 84 3.38 -7.46 11.48
CA GLU A 84 3.17 -6.04 11.68
C GLU A 84 4.17 -5.22 10.85
N TYR A 85 3.65 -4.30 10.03
CA TYR A 85 4.47 -3.28 9.38
C TYR A 85 5.08 -2.34 10.41
N THR A 86 6.34 -1.96 10.27
CA THR A 86 6.99 -1.01 11.20
C THR A 86 6.36 0.38 11.11
N TYR A 87 6.02 0.83 9.90
CA TYR A 87 5.56 2.20 9.64
C TYR A 87 4.14 2.31 9.08
N LEU A 88 3.61 1.27 8.44
CA LEU A 88 2.20 1.17 8.01
C LEU A 88 1.36 0.53 9.13
N LYS A 89 1.33 1.13 10.31
CA LYS A 89 0.56 0.64 11.47
C LYS A 89 -0.86 1.23 11.49
N GLY A 90 -1.81 0.51 12.08
CA GLY A 90 -3.20 0.99 12.22
C GLY A 90 -4.05 0.82 10.96
N ASN A 91 -5.24 1.43 10.98
CA ASN A 91 -6.22 1.38 9.91
C ASN A 91 -6.15 2.64 9.04
N LYS A 92 -6.53 2.51 7.75
CA LYS A 92 -6.65 3.62 6.80
C LYS A 92 -7.49 4.80 7.36
N VAL A 93 -8.49 4.48 8.19
CA VAL A 93 -9.38 5.45 8.87
C VAL A 93 -8.71 6.26 9.98
N ASP A 94 -7.62 5.77 10.58
CA ASP A 94 -6.92 6.48 11.66
C ASP A 94 -6.12 7.69 11.13
N TYR A 95 -5.93 7.75 9.81
CA TYR A 95 -5.18 8.80 9.14
C TYR A 95 -6.12 9.85 8.53
N SER A 96 -6.34 10.94 9.25
CA SER A 96 -7.18 12.06 8.83
C SER A 96 -6.81 12.65 7.46
N PHE A 97 -5.54 12.57 7.05
CA PHE A 97 -5.10 13.02 5.72
C PHE A 97 -5.55 12.10 4.57
N LEU A 98 -5.95 10.86 4.85
CA LEU A 98 -6.55 9.94 3.87
C LEU A 98 -8.06 10.18 3.70
N GLN A 99 -8.71 10.83 4.66
CA GLN A 99 -10.15 11.15 4.63
C GLN A 99 -10.49 12.43 3.84
N GLY A 100 -9.52 13.01 3.12
CA GLY A 100 -9.65 14.29 2.40
C GLY A 100 -10.62 14.35 1.21
N ARG A 101 -11.59 13.45 1.11
CA ARG A 101 -12.79 13.60 0.28
C ARG A 101 -14.03 13.40 1.16
N GLY A 102 -14.61 14.53 1.59
CA GLY A 102 -15.99 14.60 2.08
C GLY A 102 -16.15 14.64 3.59
N ASN A 103 -15.98 15.82 4.19
CA ASN A 103 -16.92 16.30 5.21
C ASN A 103 -16.86 17.83 5.31
N ARG A 104 -17.47 18.49 4.32
CA ARG A 104 -18.17 19.77 4.44
C ARG A 104 -19.31 19.76 3.44
#